data_AF-A0A4V0I0B6-F1
#
_entry.id   AF-A0A4V0I0B6-F1
#
_cell.length_a   1.000
_cell.length_b   1.000
_cell.length_c   1.000
_cell.angle_alpha   90.00
_cell.angle_beta   90.00
_cell.angle_gamma   90.00
#
_symmetry.space_group_name_H-M   'P 1'
#
loop_
_entity.id
_entity.type
_entity.pdbx_description
1 polymer ?
#
loop_
_entity_poly.entity_id
_entity_poly.type
_entity_poly.pdbx_seq_one_letter_code
_entity_poly.pdbx_strand_id
1 'polypeptide(L)'
;MGWEQRGEQRYYYTAKRVGGRVVKQFVGVGYIGELTAKYDAATRAERAAEAEDDRQARDDLDDLDAALDPLHDLADTLTAAALVAAGFHRHHRGPWRKRRA
;
A
#
# COMPACT_ATOMS: atom_id res chain seq x y z
N MET A 1 13.41 5.70 16.70
CA MET A 1 14.32 6.34 17.67
C MET A 1 13.61 6.52 18.99
N GLY A 2 14.35 6.65 20.08
CA GLY A 2 13.79 6.63 21.43
C GLY A 2 14.79 7.14 22.47
N TRP A 3 14.61 6.69 23.71
CA TRP A 3 15.42 7.10 24.84
C TRP A 3 16.84 6.50 24.77
N GLU A 4 17.84 7.35 25.03
CA GLU A 4 19.21 6.93 25.34
C GLU A 4 19.53 7.34 26.79
N GLN A 5 20.13 6.42 27.55
CA GLN A 5 20.58 6.70 28.91
C GLN A 5 22.10 6.93 28.91
N ARG A 6 22.55 8.02 29.53
CA ARG A 6 23.97 8.34 29.73
C ARG A 6 24.16 8.79 31.17
N GLY A 7 24.77 7.92 31.99
CA GLY A 7 24.83 8.10 33.43
C GLY A 7 23.42 8.12 34.04
N GLU A 8 23.16 9.09 34.92
CA GLU A 8 21.85 9.27 35.56
C GLU A 8 20.82 9.96 34.65
N GLN A 9 21.24 10.51 33.51
CA GLN A 9 20.37 11.31 32.65
C GLN A 9 19.85 10.52 31.44
N ARG A 10 18.57 10.70 31.11
CA ARG A 10 17.91 10.14 29.91
C ARG A 10 17.65 11.22 28.87
N TYR A 11 18.00 10.92 27.63
CA TYR A 11 17.92 11.81 26.47
C TYR A 11 16.94 11.21 25.46
N TYR A 12 15.96 11.98 25.02
CA TYR A 12 15.08 11.55 23.94
C TYR A 12 15.64 12.01 22.59
N TYR A 13 15.72 11.07 21.65
CA TYR A 13 16.11 11.34 20.28
C TYR A 13 14.96 10.99 19.34
N THR A 14 14.72 11.86 18.37
CA THR A 14 13.86 11.57 17.22
C THR A 14 14.69 11.27 15.97
N ALA A 15 14.06 10.72 14.94
CA ALA A 15 14.70 10.44 13.66
C ALA A 15 14.24 11.46 12.63
N LYS A 16 15.17 12.18 11.99
CA LYS A 16 14.88 13.12 10.92
C LYS A 16 15.57 12.67 9.64
N ARG A 17 14.89 12.74 8.49
CA ARG A 17 15.54 12.57 7.19
C ARG A 17 16.15 13.89 6.73
N VAL A 18 17.44 13.87 6.43
CA VAL A 18 18.19 15.00 5.86
C VAL A 18 19.01 14.47 4.69
N GLY A 19 18.77 14.99 3.48
CA GLY A 19 19.50 14.57 2.28
C GLY A 19 19.44 13.07 1.99
N GLY A 20 18.29 12.43 2.23
CA GLY A 20 18.10 10.98 2.03
C GLY A 20 18.60 10.08 3.16
N ARG A 21 19.36 10.61 4.13
CA ARG A 21 19.84 9.86 5.29
C ARG A 21 18.98 10.11 6.52
N VAL A 22 18.71 9.07 7.30
CA VAL A 22 18.07 9.19 8.63
C VAL A 22 19.15 9.55 9.65
N VAL A 23 18.99 10.69 10.31
CA VAL A 23 19.89 11.18 11.36
C VAL A 23 19.17 11.26 12.71
N LYS A 24 19.92 11.03 13.80
CA LYS A 24 19.41 11.20 15.16
C LYS A 24 19.37 12.69 15.49
N GLN A 25 18.22 13.19 15.89
CA GLN A 25 18.04 14.55 16.38
C GLN A 25 17.77 14.52 17.88
N PHE A 26 18.63 15.18 18.65
CA PHE A 26 18.40 15.38 20.08
C PHE A 26 17.20 16.32 20.27
N VAL A 27 16.25 15.91 21.12
CA VAL A 27 15.04 16.71 21.38
C VAL A 27 15.05 17.29 22.79
N GLY A 28 15.53 16.54 23.78
CA GLY A 28 15.56 17.02 25.15
C GLY A 28 15.77 15.90 26.18
N VAL A 29 15.86 16.31 27.44
CA VAL A 29 15.93 15.44 28.62
C VAL A 29 14.68 15.62 29.48
N GLY A 30 14.41 14.66 30.37
CA GLY A 30 13.31 14.75 31.35
C GLY A 30 11.95 14.99 30.69
N TYR A 31 11.18 15.93 31.25
CA TYR A 31 9.78 16.18 30.86
C TYR A 31 9.59 16.52 29.36
N ILE A 32 10.51 17.27 28.76
CA ILE A 32 10.44 17.61 27.32
C ILE A 32 10.59 16.35 26.44
N GLY A 33 11.51 15.46 26.82
CA GLY A 33 11.67 14.18 26.14
C GLY A 33 10.43 13.29 26.31
N GLU A 34 9.81 13.30 27.48
CA GLU A 34 8.59 12.52 27.76
C GLU A 34 7.38 13.01 26.98
N LEU A 35 7.17 14.32 26.90
CA LEU A 35 6.12 14.89 26.07
C LEU A 35 6.32 14.54 24.59
N THR A 36 7.54 14.65 24.09
CA THR A 36 7.84 14.32 22.70
C THR A 36 7.64 12.82 22.44
N ALA A 37 8.09 11.96 23.34
CA ALA A 37 7.90 10.51 23.23
C ALA A 37 6.42 10.14 23.17
N LYS A 38 5.58 10.78 24.00
CA LYS A 38 4.12 10.59 23.99
C LYS A 38 3.50 11.07 22.69
N TYR A 39 3.92 12.24 22.20
CA TYR A 39 3.46 12.78 20.93
C TYR A 39 3.83 11.85 19.76
N ASP A 40 5.09 11.43 19.67
CA ASP A 40 5.56 10.49 18.63
C ASP A 40 4.79 9.16 18.68
N ALA A 41 4.48 8.66 19.88
CA ALA A 41 3.68 7.44 20.04
C ALA A 41 2.25 7.63 19.55
N ALA A 42 1.59 8.75 19.88
CA ALA A 42 0.25 9.09 19.41
C ALA A 42 0.21 9.21 17.88
N THR A 43 1.15 9.94 17.27
CA THR A 43 1.23 10.08 15.81
C THR A 43 1.52 8.74 15.12
N ARG A 44 2.30 7.84 15.73
CA ARG A 44 2.50 6.49 15.17
C ARG A 44 1.23 5.65 15.24
N ALA A 45 0.48 5.76 16.33
CA ALA A 45 -0.79 5.05 16.49
C ALA A 45 -1.82 5.53 15.46
N GLU A 46 -1.94 6.84 15.26
CA GLU A 46 -2.83 7.44 14.25
C GLU A 46 -2.49 6.95 12.84
N ARG A 47 -1.21 7.03 12.43
CA ARG A 47 -0.77 6.50 11.14
C ARG A 47 -0.98 4.99 10.98
N ALA A 48 -0.87 4.24 12.07
CA ALA A 48 -1.09 2.79 12.03
C ALA A 48 -2.58 2.47 11.83
N ALA A 49 -3.48 3.25 12.46
CA ALA A 49 -4.91 3.15 12.26
C ALA A 49 -5.31 3.53 10.84
N GLU A 50 -4.85 4.70 10.34
CA GLU A 50 -5.08 5.11 8.94
C GLU A 50 -4.59 4.04 7.94
N ALA A 51 -3.41 3.49 8.17
CA ALA A 51 -2.87 2.45 7.29
C ALA A 51 -3.63 1.12 7.37
N GLU A 52 -4.27 0.81 8.50
CA GLU A 52 -5.15 -0.35 8.64
C GLU A 52 -6.47 -0.13 7.92
N ASP A 53 -7.09 1.05 8.09
CA ASP A 53 -8.31 1.42 7.38
C ASP A 53 -8.11 1.37 5.86
N ASP A 54 -6.98 1.91 5.37
CA ASP A 54 -6.58 1.85 3.96
C ASP A 54 -6.34 0.41 3.47
N ARG A 55 -5.81 -0.47 4.33
CA ARG A 55 -5.62 -1.89 3.99
C ARG A 55 -6.97 -2.58 3.88
N GLN A 56 -7.82 -2.44 4.88
CA GLN A 56 -9.14 -3.05 4.89
C GLN A 56 -9.97 -2.61 3.68
N ALA A 57 -9.95 -1.31 3.35
CA ALA A 57 -10.66 -0.79 2.18
C ALA A 57 -10.12 -1.36 0.85
N ARG A 58 -8.82 -1.68 0.76
CA ARG A 58 -8.25 -2.34 -0.42
C ARG A 58 -8.61 -3.82 -0.47
N ASP A 59 -8.51 -4.51 0.66
CA ASP A 59 -8.87 -5.92 0.76
C ASP A 59 -10.36 -6.13 0.39
N ASP A 60 -11.25 -5.24 0.85
CA ASP A 60 -12.68 -5.26 0.50
C ASP A 60 -12.92 -5.06 -1.02
N LEU A 61 -12.12 -4.20 -1.67
CA LEU A 61 -12.19 -3.98 -3.12
C LEU A 61 -11.63 -5.16 -3.91
N ASP A 62 -10.49 -5.71 -3.47
CA ASP A 62 -9.87 -6.88 -4.10
C ASP A 62 -10.79 -8.10 -4.00
N ASP A 63 -11.48 -8.29 -2.87
CA ASP A 63 -12.49 -9.35 -2.69
C ASP A 63 -13.70 -9.15 -3.63
N LEU A 64 -14.15 -7.92 -3.81
CA LEU A 64 -15.25 -7.61 -4.73
C LEU A 64 -14.85 -7.85 -6.20
N ASP A 65 -13.64 -7.44 -6.59
CA ASP A 65 -13.10 -7.69 -7.92
C ASP A 65 -12.95 -9.20 -8.18
N ALA A 66 -12.41 -9.95 -7.22
CA ALA A 66 -12.28 -11.41 -7.31
C ALA A 66 -13.65 -12.10 -7.42
N ALA A 67 -14.69 -11.57 -6.76
CA ALA A 67 -16.04 -12.10 -6.89
C ALA A 67 -16.63 -11.94 -8.32
N LEU A 68 -16.10 -11.00 -9.11
CA LEU A 68 -16.51 -10.75 -10.49
C LEU A 68 -15.72 -11.57 -11.52
N ASP A 69 -14.59 -12.19 -11.14
CA ASP A 69 -13.75 -12.98 -12.06
C ASP A 69 -14.53 -14.04 -12.86
N PRO A 70 -15.45 -14.83 -12.28
CA PRO A 70 -16.21 -15.80 -13.06
C PRO A 70 -17.09 -15.16 -14.14
N LEU A 71 -17.61 -13.95 -13.88
CA LEU A 71 -18.40 -13.19 -14.84
C LEU A 71 -17.52 -12.62 -15.95
N HIS A 72 -16.33 -12.11 -15.60
CA HIS A 72 -15.35 -11.64 -16.57
C HIS A 72 -14.91 -12.78 -17.50
N ASP A 73 -14.61 -13.96 -16.95
CA ASP A 73 -14.23 -15.15 -17.73
C ASP A 73 -15.34 -15.60 -18.69
N LEU A 74 -16.59 -15.56 -18.22
CA LEU A 74 -17.75 -15.87 -19.06
C LEU A 74 -17.92 -14.85 -20.18
N ALA A 75 -17.81 -13.55 -19.88
CA ALA A 75 -17.90 -12.47 -20.85
C ALA A 75 -16.80 -12.58 -21.91
N ASP A 76 -15.56 -12.87 -21.51
CA ASP A 76 -14.43 -13.09 -22.41
C ASP A 76 -14.66 -14.31 -23.32
N THR A 77 -15.18 -15.39 -22.76
CA THR A 77 -15.48 -16.62 -23.51
C THR A 77 -16.57 -16.38 -24.56
N LEU A 78 -17.68 -15.73 -24.18
CA LEU A 78 -18.78 -15.41 -25.08
C LEU A 78 -18.33 -14.44 -26.18
N THR A 79 -17.54 -13.44 -25.82
CA THR A 79 -16.98 -12.48 -26.78
C THR A 79 -16.06 -13.17 -27.78
N ALA A 80 -15.19 -14.05 -27.31
CA ALA A 80 -14.31 -14.83 -28.18
C ALA A 80 -15.10 -15.73 -29.14
N ALA A 81 -16.13 -16.42 -28.64
CA ALA A 81 -17.01 -17.25 -29.47
C ALA A 81 -17.71 -16.43 -30.56
N ALA A 82 -18.26 -15.26 -30.20
CA ALA A 82 -18.92 -14.36 -31.15
C ALA A 82 -17.95 -13.85 -32.23
N LEU A 83 -16.72 -13.48 -31.85
CA LEU A 83 -15.69 -13.02 -32.78
C LEU A 83 -15.25 -14.13 -33.75
N VAL A 84 -15.07 -15.36 -33.24
CA VAL A 84 -14.77 -16.52 -34.09
C VAL A 84 -15.90 -16.80 -35.08
N ALA A 85 -17.17 -16.77 -34.62
CA ALA A 85 -18.34 -16.94 -35.48
C ALA A 85 -18.42 -15.84 -36.57
N ALA A 86 -17.98 -14.62 -36.27
CA ALA A 86 -17.88 -13.51 -37.21
C ALA A 86 -16.66 -13.60 -38.17
N GLY A 87 -15.88 -14.68 -38.11
CA GLY A 87 -14.71 -14.91 -38.98
C GLY A 87 -13.44 -14.21 -38.52
N PHE A 88 -13.38 -13.75 -37.27
CA PHE A 88 -12.16 -13.23 -36.68
C PHE A 88 -11.33 -14.37 -36.05
N HIS A 89 -10.04 -14.12 -35.91
CA HIS A 89 -9.10 -14.98 -35.20
C HIS A 89 -8.12 -14.13 -34.40
N ARG A 90 -7.54 -14.71 -33.35
CA ARG A 90 -6.54 -14.08 -32.51
C ARG A 90 -5.30 -14.98 -32.44
N HIS A 91 -4.14 -14.44 -32.75
CA HIS A 91 -2.88 -15.16 -32.56
C HIS A 91 -2.38 -14.92 -31.13
N HIS A 92 -2.32 -15.97 -30.31
CA HIS A 92 -2.00 -15.90 -28.88
C HIS A 92 -2.82 -14.80 -28.14
N ARG A 93 -2.14 -13.93 -27.38
CA ARG A 93 -2.74 -12.78 -26.66
C ARG A 93 -2.71 -11.48 -27.49
N GLY A 94 -2.53 -11.58 -28.82
CA GLY A 94 -2.50 -10.43 -29.72
C GLY A 94 -3.88 -9.85 -30.05
N PRO A 95 -3.98 -8.85 -30.94
CA PRO A 95 -5.27 -8.31 -31.36
C PRO A 95 -6.06 -9.28 -32.25
N TRP A 96 -7.39 -9.19 -32.21
CA TRP A 96 -8.26 -9.91 -33.14
C TRP A 96 -8.12 -9.37 -34.58
N ARG A 97 -8.13 -10.28 -35.55
CA ARG A 97 -8.01 -9.98 -36.98
C ARG A 97 -9.06 -10.76 -37.77
N LYS A 98 -9.71 -10.10 -38.72
CA LYS A 98 -10.66 -10.76 -39.63
C LYS A 98 -9.89 -11.64 -40.61
N ARG A 99 -10.33 -12.88 -40.80
CA ARG A 99 -9.80 -13.73 -41.87
C ARG A 99 -10.12 -13.08 -43.21
N ARG A 100 -9.10 -12.97 -44.08
CA ARG A 100 -9.31 -12.58 -45.47
C ARG A 100 -9.77 -13.84 -46.20
N ALA A 101 -10.87 -13.72 -46.95
CA ALA A 101 -11.35 -14.78 -47.84
C ALA A 101 -10.31 -15.09 -48.91
#